data_AF-A0AAV7KH89-F1
#
_entry.id   AF-A0AAV7KH89-F1
#
_cell.length_a   1.000
_cell.length_b   1.000
_cell.length_c   1.000
_cell.angle_alpha   90.00
_cell.angle_beta   90.00
_cell.angle_gamma   90.00
#
_symmetry.space_group_name_H-M   'P 1'
#
loop_
_entity.id
_entity.type
_entity.pdbx_description
1 polymer ?
#
loop_
_entity_poly.entity_id
_entity_poly.type
_entity_poly.pdbx_seq_one_letter_code
_entity_poly.pdbx_strand_id
1 'polypeptide(L)'
;MAQRGRKKSETKNIKGMDISFVSPILDSFNPSEQRFTVPTSAGGEESNEAKAQQLVVELNVGGHYFCTSLATLLLRPDSYFVDIFKRKPELASSTKPIFIDRDGTYFRYILNFLRGCSDLPGDKQFLREILAEANFYQLSTLEESIKNKLSSQSTITQNQLENGILKAVKGVVNAPVHLDFKDLRGILFKDLVFNETIDFERSNLSDAVFQNCKFKKQAKFEFCDMAKTRFEKCDGLLNSSFIGSKICGEHSFEPEILKKLREARLI
;
A
#
# COMPACT_ATOMS: atom_id res chain seq x y z
N MET A 1 -34.07 15.30 -20.54
CA MET A 1 -33.04 16.16 -19.94
C MET A 1 -32.76 15.66 -18.53
N ALA A 2 -31.65 14.95 -18.31
CA ALA A 2 -31.27 14.41 -17.00
C ALA A 2 -30.33 15.40 -16.29
N GLN A 3 -30.81 16.06 -15.22
CA GLN A 3 -29.95 16.83 -14.34
C GLN A 3 -29.26 15.86 -13.36
N ARG A 4 -27.97 15.61 -13.62
CA ARG A 4 -27.06 14.94 -12.68
C ARG A 4 -26.93 15.80 -11.42
N GLY A 5 -27.45 15.29 -10.31
CA GLY A 5 -27.18 15.83 -8.98
C GLY A 5 -25.69 15.85 -8.69
N ARG A 6 -25.13 17.05 -8.52
CA ARG A 6 -23.82 17.26 -7.89
C ARG A 6 -23.92 16.71 -6.47
N LYS A 7 -23.25 15.57 -6.20
CA LYS A 7 -22.93 15.18 -4.82
C LYS A 7 -22.05 16.29 -4.23
N LYS A 8 -22.61 17.09 -3.33
CA LYS A 8 -21.83 17.95 -2.44
C LYS A 8 -20.89 17.02 -1.67
N SER A 9 -19.58 17.22 -1.83
CA SER A 9 -18.60 16.63 -0.94
C SER A 9 -18.88 17.17 0.46
N GLU A 10 -19.47 16.35 1.32
CA GLU A 10 -19.55 16.62 2.75
C GLU A 10 -18.13 16.77 3.27
N THR A 11 -17.71 18.01 3.54
CA THR A 11 -16.55 18.32 4.38
C THR A 11 -16.89 17.80 5.78
N LYS A 12 -16.50 16.56 6.07
CA LYS A 12 -16.67 15.97 7.40
C LYS A 12 -15.85 16.79 8.38
N ASN A 13 -16.57 17.38 9.34
CA ASN A 13 -16.07 18.12 10.49
C ASN A 13 -14.85 17.46 11.13
N ILE A 14 -13.77 18.23 11.23
CA ILE A 14 -12.60 17.94 12.04
C ILE A 14 -13.02 18.25 13.49
N LYS A 15 -13.31 17.23 14.28
CA LYS A 15 -13.47 17.29 15.74
C LYS A 15 -12.46 16.29 16.30
N GLY A 16 -11.43 16.74 17.01
CA GLY A 16 -10.46 15.82 17.62
C GLY A 16 -9.07 16.37 17.93
N MET A 17 -8.88 17.69 17.98
CA MET A 17 -7.60 18.26 18.37
C MET A 17 -7.44 18.17 19.90
N ASP A 18 -6.42 17.46 20.40
CA ASP A 18 -6.13 17.44 21.84
C ASP A 18 -5.50 18.78 22.25
N ILE A 19 -6.31 19.59 22.92
CA ILE A 19 -6.00 20.97 23.28
C ILE A 19 -4.86 21.09 24.32
N SER A 20 -4.57 20.03 25.07
CA SER A 20 -3.60 20.06 26.17
C SER A 20 -2.16 20.32 25.68
N PHE A 21 -1.79 19.83 24.51
CA PHE A 21 -0.48 20.07 23.91
C PHE A 21 -0.46 21.21 22.90
N VAL A 22 -1.63 21.62 22.39
CA VAL A 22 -1.77 22.63 21.35
C VAL A 22 -1.75 24.04 21.93
N SER A 23 -2.32 24.26 23.12
CA SER A 23 -2.38 25.59 23.74
C SER A 23 -0.99 26.25 23.83
N PRO A 24 0.05 25.60 24.37
CA PRO A 24 1.37 26.24 24.48
C PRO A 24 1.97 26.69 23.14
N ILE A 25 1.69 25.94 22.06
CA ILE A 25 2.15 26.26 20.70
C ILE A 25 1.40 27.50 20.17
N LEU A 26 0.09 27.58 20.40
CA LEU A 26 -0.74 28.71 19.99
C LEU A 26 -0.55 29.96 20.86
N ASP A 27 -0.21 29.80 22.14
CA ASP A 27 0.04 30.92 23.04
C ASP A 27 1.36 31.64 22.69
N SER A 28 2.28 30.91 22.05
CA SER A 28 3.54 31.44 21.51
C SER A 28 3.39 32.14 20.16
N PHE A 29 2.20 32.09 19.57
CA PHE A 29 1.97 32.49 18.18
C PHE A 29 1.68 33.98 18.02
N ASN A 30 2.37 34.63 17.07
CA ASN A 30 2.12 36.01 16.67
C ASN A 30 1.55 36.07 15.23
N PRO A 31 0.26 36.42 15.04
CA PRO A 31 -0.35 36.55 13.71
C PRO A 31 0.28 37.64 12.85
N SER A 32 0.81 38.69 13.47
CA SER A 32 1.42 39.82 12.75
C SER A 32 2.73 39.47 12.03
N GLU A 33 3.32 38.31 12.35
CA GLU A 33 4.55 37.80 11.74
C GLU A 33 4.29 36.80 10.61
N GLN A 34 3.03 36.54 10.24
CA GLN A 34 2.72 35.67 9.11
C GLN A 34 2.61 36.44 7.79
N ARG A 35 3.04 35.80 6.69
CA ARG A 35 2.83 36.32 5.33
C ARG A 35 1.38 36.20 4.86
N PHE A 36 0.65 35.21 5.38
CA PHE A 36 -0.69 34.88 4.97
C PHE A 36 -1.55 34.66 6.21
N THR A 37 -2.58 35.49 6.37
CA THR A 37 -3.61 35.32 7.41
C THR A 37 -4.97 35.33 6.73
N VAL A 38 -5.87 34.44 7.16
CA VAL A 38 -7.26 34.45 6.68
C VAL A 38 -8.00 35.62 7.36
N PRO A 39 -8.77 36.46 6.65
CA PRO A 39 -9.48 37.57 7.27
C PRO A 39 -10.62 37.06 8.18
N THR A 40 -10.58 37.45 9.46
CA THR A 40 -11.56 37.05 10.49
C THR A 40 -12.56 38.17 10.77
N SER A 41 -13.84 37.82 10.94
CA SER A 41 -14.88 38.74 11.43
C SER A 41 -14.61 39.08 12.90
N ALA A 42 -14.49 40.37 13.20
CA ALA A 42 -14.23 40.87 14.55
C ALA A 42 -15.38 40.53 15.51
N GLY A 43 -15.06 39.85 16.62
CA GLY A 43 -15.91 39.79 17.82
C GLY A 43 -16.34 38.38 18.24
N GLY A 44 -15.50 37.69 19.01
CA GLY A 44 -15.84 36.47 19.74
C GLY A 44 -14.60 35.79 20.31
N GLU A 45 -14.73 35.06 21.43
CA GLU A 45 -13.68 34.15 21.91
C GLU A 45 -13.48 33.05 20.87
N GLU A 46 -12.39 33.14 20.13
CA GLU A 46 -12.07 32.22 19.05
C GLU A 46 -11.40 30.96 19.61
N SER A 47 -11.95 29.79 19.27
CA SER A 47 -11.42 28.50 19.74
C SER A 47 -9.99 28.27 19.23
N ASN A 48 -9.18 27.56 20.02
CA ASN A 48 -7.80 27.20 19.63
C ASN A 48 -7.73 26.46 18.28
N GLU A 49 -8.75 25.67 17.96
CA GLU A 49 -8.88 25.00 16.68
C GLU A 49 -9.12 25.99 15.53
N ALA A 50 -10.01 26.98 15.71
CA ALA A 50 -10.23 28.03 14.72
C ALA A 50 -8.98 28.90 14.51
N LYS A 51 -8.28 29.26 15.59
CA LYS A 51 -6.98 29.94 15.50
C LYS A 51 -5.99 29.13 14.68
N ALA A 52 -5.76 27.86 15.02
CA ALA A 52 -4.81 26.98 14.31
C ALA A 52 -5.19 26.76 12.82
N GLN A 53 -6.47 26.82 12.47
CA GLN A 53 -6.93 26.71 11.09
C GLN A 53 -6.62 27.96 10.25
N GLN A 54 -6.54 29.13 10.89
CA GLN A 54 -6.20 30.40 10.22
C GLN A 54 -4.69 30.55 9.96
N LEU A 55 -3.87 29.75 10.65
CA LEU A 55 -2.41 29.87 10.57
C LEU A 55 -1.90 29.06 9.40
N VAL A 56 -1.36 29.76 8.40
CA VAL A 56 -0.79 29.14 7.21
C VAL A 56 0.70 28.86 7.42
N VAL A 57 1.10 27.62 7.19
CA VAL A 57 2.48 27.15 7.30
C VAL A 57 2.98 26.74 5.91
N GLU A 58 4.14 27.28 5.53
CA GLU A 58 4.87 26.90 4.32
C GLU A 58 5.92 25.83 4.65
N LEU A 59 6.00 24.79 3.83
CA LEU A 59 6.97 23.70 3.95
C LEU A 59 7.80 23.60 2.67
N ASN A 60 9.09 23.35 2.80
CA ASN A 60 9.98 22.99 1.70
C ASN A 60 10.55 21.59 1.96
N VAL A 61 10.03 20.58 1.26
CA VAL A 61 10.40 19.17 1.42
C VAL A 61 11.32 18.77 0.26
N GLY A 62 12.64 18.77 0.50
CA GLY A 62 13.63 18.41 -0.52
C GLY A 62 13.56 19.25 -1.81
N GLY A 63 13.10 20.50 -1.73
CA GLY A 63 12.89 21.39 -2.88
C GLY A 63 11.42 21.49 -3.35
N HIS A 64 10.52 20.66 -2.81
CA HIS A 64 9.09 20.74 -3.12
C HIS A 64 8.36 21.61 -2.10
N TYR A 65 7.69 22.66 -2.59
CA TYR A 65 6.98 23.61 -1.74
C TYR A 65 5.53 23.21 -1.52
N PHE A 66 5.11 23.19 -0.25
CA PHE A 66 3.75 22.90 0.17
C PHE A 66 3.24 23.98 1.12
N CYS A 67 1.92 24.16 1.12
CA CYS A 67 1.24 25.13 1.98
C CYS A 67 0.02 24.45 2.62
N THR A 68 -0.12 24.61 3.94
CA THR A 68 -1.21 24.01 4.71
C THR A 68 -1.48 24.77 6.00
N SER A 69 -2.57 24.47 6.71
CA SER A 69 -2.83 25.06 8.03
C SER A 69 -2.03 24.38 9.14
N LEU A 70 -1.70 25.12 10.20
CA LEU A 70 -1.11 24.55 11.42
C LEU A 70 -2.01 23.47 12.02
N ALA A 71 -3.33 23.68 12.01
CA ALA A 71 -4.31 22.67 12.43
C ALA A 71 -4.13 21.33 11.72
N THR A 72 -3.81 21.33 10.42
CA THR A 72 -3.55 20.10 9.66
C THR A 72 -2.33 19.35 10.21
N LEU A 73 -1.24 20.08 10.48
CA LEU A 73 0.02 19.50 10.95
C LEU A 73 -0.06 18.97 12.38
N LEU A 74 -0.93 19.56 13.20
CA LEU A 74 -1.12 19.18 14.61
C LEU A 74 -2.25 18.15 14.82
N LEU A 75 -2.95 17.72 13.76
CA LEU A 75 -4.09 16.80 13.88
C LEU A 75 -3.70 15.40 14.41
N ARG A 76 -2.43 15.02 14.26
CA ARG A 76 -1.90 13.72 14.72
C ARG A 76 -0.89 13.97 15.85
N PRO A 77 -1.28 13.74 17.12
CA PRO A 77 -0.48 14.10 18.30
C PRO A 77 0.94 13.50 18.32
N ASP A 78 1.08 12.29 17.78
CA ASP A 78 2.34 11.53 17.78
C ASP A 78 3.13 11.68 16.47
N SER A 79 2.84 12.71 15.68
CA SER A 79 3.51 12.95 14.40
C SER A 79 4.77 13.79 14.55
N TYR A 80 5.70 13.60 13.61
CA TYR A 80 6.92 14.40 13.46
C TYR A 80 6.69 15.92 13.53
N PHE A 81 5.55 16.41 13.00
CA PHE A 81 5.24 17.84 13.00
C PHE A 81 4.98 18.39 14.39
N VAL A 82 4.24 17.64 15.23
CA VAL A 82 3.99 18.04 16.61
C VAL A 82 5.31 18.18 17.37
N ASP A 83 6.24 17.25 17.17
CA ASP A 83 7.57 17.31 17.79
C ASP A 83 8.41 18.50 17.34
N ILE A 84 8.26 18.96 16.09
CA ILE A 84 8.90 20.21 15.64
C ILE A 84 8.33 21.39 16.42
N PHE A 85 7.00 21.55 16.44
CA PHE A 85 6.36 22.72 17.04
C PHE A 85 6.44 22.73 18.57
N LYS A 86 6.54 21.56 19.22
CA LYS A 86 6.87 21.46 20.65
C LYS A 86 8.26 21.99 20.97
N ARG A 87 9.25 21.73 20.11
CA ARG A 87 10.64 22.16 20.29
C ARG A 87 10.89 23.60 19.86
N LYS A 88 10.17 24.04 18.83
CA LYS A 88 10.34 25.33 18.17
C LYS A 88 8.97 25.94 17.81
N PRO A 89 8.19 26.39 18.82
CA PRO A 89 6.87 26.95 18.59
C PRO A 89 6.89 28.21 17.71
N GLU A 90 8.00 28.95 17.68
CA GLU A 90 8.20 30.13 16.84
C GLU A 90 8.09 29.82 15.33
N LEU A 91 8.28 28.56 14.92
CA LEU A 91 8.12 28.15 13.52
C LEU A 91 6.68 28.25 13.03
N ALA A 92 5.68 28.27 13.93
CA ALA A 92 4.27 28.45 13.56
C ALA A 92 4.01 29.85 12.97
N SER A 93 4.79 30.85 13.37
CA SER A 93 4.74 32.24 12.86
C SER A 93 5.79 32.52 11.79
N SER A 94 6.58 31.53 11.36
CA SER A 94 7.71 31.78 10.45
C SER A 94 7.24 32.35 9.11
N THR A 95 7.86 33.45 8.68
CA THR A 95 7.74 33.99 7.31
C THR A 95 8.51 33.18 6.27
N LYS A 96 9.36 32.24 6.72
CA LYS A 96 10.17 31.37 5.86
C LYS A 96 9.62 29.94 5.86
N PRO A 97 9.64 29.25 4.71
CA PRO A 97 9.27 27.84 4.65
C PRO A 97 10.11 26.98 5.59
N ILE A 98 9.47 26.07 6.31
CA ILE A 98 10.15 25.07 7.13
C ILE A 98 10.78 24.04 6.20
N PHE A 99 12.11 23.96 6.22
CA PHE A 99 12.84 22.98 5.41
C PHE A 99 12.81 21.60 6.06
N ILE A 100 12.53 20.58 5.25
CA ILE A 100 12.55 19.17 5.63
C ILE A 100 13.43 18.45 4.61
N ASP A 101 14.49 17.82 5.10
CA ASP A 101 15.47 17.09 4.27
C ASP A 101 14.95 15.68 3.94
N ARG A 102 13.87 15.64 3.13
CA ARG A 102 13.20 14.42 2.65
C ARG A 102 12.79 14.58 1.20
N ASP A 103 12.52 13.47 0.53
CA ASP A 103 11.99 13.48 -0.83
C ASP A 103 10.54 13.99 -0.85
N GLY A 104 10.31 15.12 -1.51
CA GLY A 104 8.98 15.73 -1.63
C GLY A 104 8.04 15.03 -2.61
N THR A 105 8.53 14.07 -3.41
CA THR A 105 7.78 13.39 -4.49
C THR A 105 6.45 12.80 -3.99
N TYR A 106 6.46 12.16 -2.81
CA TYR A 106 5.29 11.48 -2.24
C TYR A 106 4.65 12.22 -1.06
N PHE A 107 5.15 13.41 -0.72
CA PHE A 107 4.68 14.18 0.45
C PHE A 107 3.19 14.56 0.37
N ARG A 108 2.63 14.67 -0.84
CA ARG A 108 1.18 14.89 -1.03
C ARG A 108 0.32 13.87 -0.29
N TYR A 109 0.74 12.60 -0.24
CA TYR A 109 -0.01 11.54 0.45
C TYR A 109 0.05 11.67 1.96
N ILE A 110 1.21 12.08 2.49
CA ILE A 110 1.40 12.43 3.91
C ILE A 110 0.47 13.58 4.27
N LEU A 111 0.46 14.64 3.47
CA LEU A 111 -0.35 15.83 3.74
C LEU A 111 -1.85 15.54 3.63
N ASN A 112 -2.28 14.73 2.65
CA ASN A 112 -3.68 14.33 2.53
C ASN A 112 -4.12 13.45 3.70
N PHE A 113 -3.26 12.56 4.19
CA PHE A 113 -3.53 11.77 5.38
C PHE A 113 -3.76 12.64 6.62
N LEU A 114 -2.92 13.68 6.80
CA LEU A 114 -3.09 14.67 7.87
C LEU A 114 -4.38 15.49 7.72
N ARG A 115 -4.93 15.62 6.50
CA ARG A 115 -6.24 16.24 6.25
C ARG A 115 -7.43 15.30 6.49
N GLY A 116 -7.16 14.05 6.90
CA GLY A 116 -8.18 13.02 7.09
C GLY A 116 -8.57 12.26 5.82
N CYS A 117 -7.84 12.43 4.72
CA CYS A 117 -8.04 11.68 3.47
C CYS A 117 -7.00 10.57 3.34
N SER A 118 -7.45 9.33 3.15
CA SER A 118 -6.58 8.14 3.07
C SER A 118 -6.51 7.54 1.66
N ASP A 119 -6.53 8.38 0.63
CA ASP A 119 -6.46 7.93 -0.76
C ASP A 119 -5.03 7.50 -1.13
N LEU A 120 -4.79 6.19 -1.04
CA LEU A 120 -3.51 5.57 -1.39
C LEU A 120 -3.49 5.10 -2.85
N PRO A 121 -2.34 5.16 -3.55
CA PRO A 121 -2.22 4.61 -4.91
C PRO A 121 -2.44 3.09 -4.92
N GLY A 122 -2.67 2.54 -6.11
CA GLY A 122 -2.77 1.08 -6.31
C GLY A 122 -1.42 0.40 -6.52
N ASP A 123 -0.42 1.13 -7.00
CA ASP A 123 0.90 0.61 -7.35
C ASP A 123 1.73 0.23 -6.11
N LYS A 124 2.30 -0.98 -6.13
CA LYS A 124 3.06 -1.54 -5.00
C LYS A 124 4.38 -0.80 -4.74
N GLN A 125 5.06 -0.33 -5.79
CA GLN A 125 6.31 0.40 -5.61
C GLN A 125 6.02 1.74 -4.94
N PHE A 126 5.01 2.48 -5.42
CA PHE A 126 4.63 3.75 -4.82
C PHE A 126 4.15 3.58 -3.38
N LEU A 127 3.43 2.51 -3.07
CA LEU A 127 3.05 2.20 -1.69
C LEU A 127 4.26 1.98 -0.77
N ARG A 128 5.34 1.36 -1.26
CA ARG A 128 6.59 1.19 -0.49
C ARG A 128 7.31 2.51 -0.25
N GLU A 129 7.38 3.39 -1.25
CA GLU A 129 7.97 4.73 -1.08
C GLU A 129 7.16 5.57 -0.07
N ILE A 130 5.82 5.55 -0.17
CA ILE A 130 4.96 6.25 0.79
C ILE A 130 5.09 5.66 2.19
N LEU A 131 5.29 4.34 2.32
CA LEU A 131 5.52 3.70 3.62
C LEU A 131 6.80 4.21 4.29
N ALA A 132 7.88 4.40 3.53
CA ALA A 132 9.13 4.96 4.04
C ALA A 132 8.92 6.40 4.58
N GLU A 133 8.18 7.22 3.85
CA GLU A 133 7.81 8.57 4.32
C GLU A 133 6.88 8.52 5.55
N ALA A 134 5.87 7.65 5.55
CA ALA A 134 4.96 7.51 6.69
C ALA A 134 5.70 7.15 7.98
N ASN A 135 6.76 6.33 7.88
CA ASN A 135 7.63 6.01 9.00
C ASN A 135 8.44 7.22 9.47
N PHE A 136 9.05 7.97 8.54
CA PHE A 136 9.77 9.19 8.88
C PHE A 136 8.89 10.22 9.60
N TYR A 137 7.66 10.44 9.10
CA TYR A 137 6.71 11.38 9.69
C TYR A 137 5.97 10.83 10.92
N GLN A 138 6.30 9.60 11.36
CA GLN A 138 5.74 8.93 12.54
C GLN A 138 4.22 8.73 12.48
N LEU A 139 3.70 8.38 11.30
CA LEU A 139 2.27 8.20 11.05
C LEU A 139 1.87 6.72 11.13
N SER A 140 1.91 6.16 12.33
CA SER A 140 1.69 4.72 12.59
C SER A 140 0.40 4.15 11.95
N THR A 141 -0.70 4.90 12.01
CA THR A 141 -1.99 4.47 11.42
C THR A 141 -1.99 4.47 9.89
N LEU A 142 -1.22 5.37 9.26
CA LEU A 142 -0.98 5.36 7.81
C LEU A 142 -0.09 4.18 7.43
N GLU A 143 0.97 3.91 8.20
CA GLU A 143 1.82 2.75 7.98
C GLU A 143 1.02 1.44 7.98
N GLU A 144 0.15 1.26 8.98
CA GLU A 144 -0.69 0.08 9.11
C GLU A 144 -1.65 -0.04 7.91
N SER A 145 -2.28 1.07 7.50
CA SER A 145 -3.16 1.10 6.34
C SER A 145 -2.43 0.68 5.05
N ILE A 146 -1.18 1.12 4.87
CA ILE A 146 -0.36 0.76 3.70
C ILE A 146 0.08 -0.70 3.78
N LYS A 147 0.54 -1.18 4.94
CA LYS A 147 0.92 -2.59 5.17
C LYS A 147 -0.27 -3.51 4.90
N ASN A 148 -1.47 -3.14 5.36
CA ASN A 148 -2.71 -3.88 5.09
C ASN A 148 -3.09 -3.85 3.60
N LYS A 149 -2.87 -2.74 2.90
CA LYS A 149 -3.11 -2.66 1.45
C LYS A 149 -2.11 -3.51 0.66
N LEU A 150 -0.84 -3.51 1.06
CA LEU A 150 0.22 -4.35 0.48
C LEU A 150 -0.04 -5.85 0.74
N SER A 151 -0.53 -6.21 1.94
CA SER A 151 -0.89 -7.59 2.30
C SER A 151 -2.16 -8.07 1.57
N SER A 152 -3.19 -7.22 1.48
CA SER A 152 -4.42 -7.50 0.73
C SER A 152 -4.19 -7.64 -0.78
N GLN A 153 -3.09 -7.05 -1.30
CA GLN A 153 -2.64 -7.25 -2.68
C GLN A 153 -1.66 -8.43 -2.86
N SER A 154 -1.29 -9.12 -1.77
CA SER A 154 -0.40 -10.28 -1.82
C SER A 154 -1.13 -11.58 -1.56
N THR A 155 -2.14 -11.64 -0.69
CA THR A 155 -2.90 -12.88 -0.45
C THR A 155 -4.07 -13.02 -1.43
N ILE A 156 -3.94 -13.87 -2.44
CA ILE A 156 -5.13 -14.34 -3.16
C ILE A 156 -5.80 -15.40 -2.27
N THR A 157 -7.03 -15.17 -1.83
CA THR A 157 -7.81 -16.22 -1.14
C THR A 157 -8.19 -17.34 -2.11
N GLN A 158 -8.32 -18.58 -1.63
CA GLN A 158 -8.72 -19.72 -2.47
C GLN A 158 -9.98 -19.42 -3.31
N ASN A 159 -10.97 -18.72 -2.74
CA ASN A 159 -12.19 -18.32 -3.45
C ASN A 159 -11.96 -17.27 -4.55
N GLN A 160 -11.05 -16.31 -4.33
CA GLN A 160 -10.68 -15.31 -5.36
C GLN A 160 -9.89 -15.94 -6.49
N LEU A 161 -8.99 -16.87 -6.14
CA LEU A 161 -8.23 -17.64 -7.10
C LEU A 161 -9.15 -18.54 -7.93
N GLU A 162 -10.03 -19.30 -7.27
CA GLU A 162 -10.99 -20.19 -7.93
C GLU A 162 -11.86 -19.38 -8.89
N ASN A 163 -12.45 -18.26 -8.49
CA ASN A 163 -13.28 -17.48 -9.41
C ASN A 163 -12.52 -16.90 -10.63
N GLY A 164 -11.24 -16.52 -10.47
CA GLY A 164 -10.41 -16.03 -11.56
C GLY A 164 -9.89 -17.13 -12.48
N ILE A 165 -9.28 -18.17 -11.90
CA ILE A 165 -8.73 -19.32 -12.62
C ILE A 165 -9.84 -20.14 -13.26
N LEU A 166 -10.94 -20.43 -12.57
CA LEU A 166 -12.01 -21.31 -13.06
C LEU A 166 -12.67 -20.73 -14.32
N LYS A 167 -12.71 -19.40 -14.49
CA LYS A 167 -13.15 -18.77 -15.75
C LYS A 167 -12.16 -19.04 -16.90
N ALA A 168 -10.86 -18.94 -16.64
CA ALA A 168 -9.84 -19.24 -17.66
C ALA A 168 -9.73 -20.75 -17.97
N VAL A 169 -9.86 -21.59 -16.94
CA VAL A 169 -9.65 -23.04 -17.01
C VAL A 169 -10.88 -23.80 -17.55
N LYS A 170 -12.11 -23.36 -17.26
CA LYS A 170 -13.34 -23.97 -17.81
C LYS A 170 -13.58 -23.66 -19.30
N GLY A 171 -12.60 -23.11 -20.01
CA GLY A 171 -12.72 -22.79 -21.44
C GLY A 171 -13.66 -21.61 -21.73
N VAL A 172 -14.03 -20.83 -20.71
CA VAL A 172 -14.77 -19.57 -20.92
C VAL A 172 -13.83 -18.49 -21.44
N VAL A 173 -12.54 -18.58 -21.12
CA VAL A 173 -11.50 -17.66 -21.58
C VAL A 173 -10.28 -18.47 -22.02
N ASN A 174 -10.09 -18.68 -23.33
CA ASN A 174 -8.87 -19.27 -23.89
C ASN A 174 -7.74 -18.23 -23.91
N ALA A 175 -7.25 -17.86 -22.72
CA ALA A 175 -6.18 -16.89 -22.58
C ALA A 175 -5.15 -17.35 -21.52
N PRO A 176 -3.88 -16.91 -21.65
CA PRO A 176 -2.88 -17.11 -20.61
C PRO A 176 -3.34 -16.57 -19.25
N VAL A 177 -2.98 -17.28 -18.18
CA VAL A 177 -3.31 -16.90 -16.80
C VAL A 177 -2.07 -16.37 -16.11
N HIS A 178 -2.12 -15.13 -15.64
CA HIS A 178 -1.01 -14.45 -14.98
C HIS A 178 -1.21 -14.41 -13.46
N LEU A 179 -0.35 -15.14 -12.74
CA LEU A 179 -0.29 -15.25 -11.29
C LEU A 179 1.13 -14.96 -10.76
N ASP A 180 1.90 -14.19 -11.51
CA ASP A 180 3.25 -13.73 -11.19
C ASP A 180 3.27 -12.73 -10.02
N PHE A 181 4.34 -12.76 -9.22
CA PHE A 181 4.57 -11.92 -8.03
C PHE A 181 3.47 -11.98 -6.95
N LYS A 182 2.75 -13.11 -6.84
CA LYS A 182 1.67 -13.32 -5.86
C LYS A 182 2.14 -14.13 -4.67
N ASP A 183 1.49 -13.91 -3.52
CA ASP A 183 1.57 -14.86 -2.40
C ASP A 183 0.42 -15.85 -2.52
N LEU A 184 0.80 -17.08 -2.87
CA LEU A 184 -0.07 -18.22 -3.10
C LEU A 184 0.20 -19.32 -2.06
N ARG A 185 0.80 -18.96 -0.91
CA ARG A 185 1.17 -19.90 0.13
C ARG A 185 -0.05 -20.69 0.61
N GLY A 186 0.10 -22.01 0.71
CA GLY A 186 -0.93 -22.91 1.25
C GLY A 186 -2.18 -23.07 0.38
N ILE A 187 -2.19 -22.50 -0.83
CA ILE A 187 -3.35 -22.61 -1.72
C ILE A 187 -3.48 -24.04 -2.27
N LEU A 188 -4.71 -24.54 -2.29
CA LEU A 188 -5.08 -25.77 -2.97
C LEU A 188 -5.59 -25.48 -4.39
N PHE A 189 -4.82 -25.91 -5.38
CA PHE A 189 -5.20 -25.98 -6.79
C PHE A 189 -5.72 -27.38 -7.06
N LYS A 190 -7.04 -27.58 -7.13
CA LYS A 190 -7.64 -28.91 -7.29
C LYS A 190 -8.50 -29.01 -8.55
N ASP A 191 -8.34 -30.11 -9.28
CA ASP A 191 -9.17 -30.47 -10.45
C ASP A 191 -9.16 -29.40 -11.57
N LEU A 192 -8.01 -28.75 -11.78
CA LEU A 192 -7.85 -27.66 -12.75
C LEU A 192 -7.18 -28.13 -14.05
N VAL A 193 -7.70 -27.66 -15.19
CA VAL A 193 -7.13 -27.93 -16.53
C VAL A 193 -6.69 -26.62 -17.19
N PHE A 194 -5.40 -26.33 -17.14
CA PHE A 194 -4.81 -25.16 -17.78
C PHE A 194 -4.63 -25.43 -19.28
N ASN A 195 -5.54 -24.90 -20.09
CA ASN A 195 -5.52 -25.05 -21.54
C ASN A 195 -4.46 -24.17 -22.22
N GLU A 196 -4.23 -22.98 -21.68
CA GLU A 196 -3.20 -22.02 -22.11
C GLU A 196 -2.07 -21.92 -21.07
N THR A 197 -1.03 -21.16 -21.41
CA THR A 197 0.11 -20.88 -20.51
C THR A 197 -0.36 -20.32 -19.17
N ILE A 198 0.20 -20.81 -18.08
CA ILE A 198 0.01 -20.24 -16.74
C ILE A 198 1.35 -19.74 -16.20
N ASP A 199 1.36 -18.51 -15.72
CA ASP A 199 2.54 -17.80 -15.26
C ASP A 199 2.51 -17.66 -13.73
N PHE A 200 3.45 -18.32 -13.04
CA PHE A 200 3.65 -18.21 -11.60
C PHE A 200 4.98 -17.50 -11.27
N GLU A 201 5.65 -16.88 -12.23
CA GLU A 201 6.99 -16.32 -12.03
C GLU A 201 7.10 -15.45 -10.77
N ARG A 202 8.16 -15.66 -9.98
CA ARG A 202 8.49 -14.91 -8.74
C ARG A 202 7.37 -14.93 -7.69
N SER A 203 6.48 -15.91 -7.73
CA SER A 203 5.43 -16.09 -6.73
C SER A 203 5.89 -16.94 -5.55
N ASN A 204 5.28 -16.71 -4.40
CA ASN A 204 5.45 -17.55 -3.22
C ASN A 204 4.40 -18.67 -3.25
N LEU A 205 4.83 -19.89 -3.55
CA LEU A 205 4.03 -21.11 -3.61
C LEU A 205 4.30 -22.04 -2.41
N SER A 206 4.95 -21.54 -1.35
CA SER A 206 5.26 -22.37 -0.18
C SER A 206 4.00 -23.04 0.38
N ASP A 207 4.10 -24.31 0.77
CA ASP A 207 2.96 -25.12 1.26
C ASP A 207 1.76 -25.25 0.29
N ALA A 208 1.84 -24.74 -0.95
CA ALA A 208 0.78 -24.89 -1.94
C ALA A 208 0.66 -26.34 -2.42
N VAL A 209 -0.55 -26.73 -2.84
CA VAL A 209 -0.87 -28.09 -3.28
C VAL A 209 -1.53 -28.03 -4.64
N PHE A 210 -0.94 -28.70 -5.62
CA PHE A 210 -1.55 -28.96 -6.92
C PHE A 210 -2.03 -30.40 -6.95
N GLN A 211 -3.35 -30.61 -7.03
CA GLN A 211 -3.98 -31.92 -6.97
C GLN A 211 -4.84 -32.14 -8.22
N ASN A 212 -4.54 -33.20 -8.98
CA ASN A 212 -5.29 -33.55 -10.20
C ASN A 212 -5.32 -32.40 -11.24
N CYS A 213 -4.24 -31.60 -11.30
CA CYS A 213 -4.11 -30.51 -12.26
C CYS A 213 -3.49 -30.98 -13.59
N LYS A 214 -3.95 -30.42 -14.71
CA LYS A 214 -3.42 -30.71 -16.05
C LYS A 214 -2.88 -29.42 -16.69
N PHE A 215 -1.60 -29.42 -17.07
CA PHE A 215 -0.93 -28.31 -17.74
C PHE A 215 -0.74 -28.63 -19.23
N LYS A 216 -1.67 -28.18 -20.08
CA LYS A 216 -1.61 -28.50 -21.53
C LYS A 216 -0.54 -27.71 -22.28
N LYS A 217 -0.19 -26.53 -21.77
CA LYS A 217 0.89 -25.67 -22.25
C LYS A 217 1.92 -25.49 -21.13
N GLN A 218 3.03 -24.85 -21.45
CA GLN A 218 4.09 -24.57 -20.48
C GLN A 218 3.52 -23.79 -19.28
N ALA A 219 3.76 -24.30 -18.07
CA ALA A 219 3.61 -23.52 -16.85
C ALA A 219 4.98 -22.92 -16.48
N LYS A 220 4.99 -21.64 -16.09
CA LYS A 220 6.22 -20.96 -15.68
C LYS A 220 6.28 -20.88 -14.16
N PHE A 221 7.06 -21.74 -13.55
CA PHE A 221 7.40 -21.72 -12.14
C PHE A 221 8.81 -21.16 -11.96
N GLU A 222 9.15 -20.02 -12.57
CA GLU A 222 10.49 -19.45 -12.50
C GLU A 222 10.67 -18.56 -11.26
N PHE A 223 11.83 -18.62 -10.62
CA PHE A 223 12.18 -17.82 -9.44
C PHE A 223 11.16 -17.85 -8.29
N CYS A 224 10.42 -18.95 -8.16
CA CYS A 224 9.38 -19.16 -7.15
C CYS A 224 9.97 -19.65 -5.83
N ASP A 225 9.36 -19.26 -4.70
CA ASP A 225 9.56 -19.97 -3.43
C ASP A 225 8.59 -21.15 -3.38
N MET A 226 9.11 -22.36 -3.55
CA MET A 226 8.32 -23.61 -3.62
C MET A 226 8.63 -24.54 -2.43
N ALA A 227 9.01 -23.97 -1.28
CA ALA A 227 9.25 -24.75 -0.09
C ALA A 227 7.98 -25.53 0.32
N LYS A 228 8.08 -26.87 0.42
CA LYS A 228 6.96 -27.76 0.77
C LYS A 228 5.77 -27.74 -0.20
N THR A 229 5.93 -27.15 -1.40
CA THR A 229 4.92 -27.27 -2.46
C THR A 229 4.79 -28.73 -2.89
N ARG A 230 3.57 -29.21 -3.12
CA ARG A 230 3.29 -30.58 -3.58
C ARG A 230 2.55 -30.59 -4.91
N PHE A 231 2.95 -31.51 -5.78
CA PHE A 231 2.27 -31.86 -7.02
C PHE A 231 1.80 -33.32 -6.95
N GLU A 232 0.49 -33.51 -6.87
CA GLU A 232 -0.19 -34.80 -6.69
C GLU A 232 -1.07 -35.07 -7.92
N LYS A 233 -0.82 -36.19 -8.61
CA LYS A 233 -1.58 -36.62 -9.80
C LYS A 233 -1.65 -35.53 -10.89
N CYS A 234 -0.57 -34.77 -11.05
CA CYS A 234 -0.49 -33.70 -12.05
C CYS A 234 0.06 -34.22 -13.39
N ASP A 235 -0.45 -33.67 -14.49
CA ASP A 235 -0.01 -34.00 -15.85
C ASP A 235 0.52 -32.75 -16.57
N GLY A 236 1.47 -32.92 -17.50
CA GLY A 236 2.03 -31.84 -18.32
C GLY A 236 3.16 -31.03 -17.67
N LEU A 237 3.61 -31.38 -16.46
CA LEU A 237 4.69 -30.68 -15.75
C LEU A 237 6.04 -30.73 -16.48
N LEU A 238 6.30 -31.73 -17.33
CA LEU A 238 7.55 -31.84 -18.09
C LEU A 238 7.73 -30.74 -19.13
N ASN A 239 6.65 -30.08 -19.53
CA ASN A 239 6.69 -28.92 -20.43
C ASN A 239 6.88 -27.61 -19.66
N SER A 240 7.01 -27.65 -18.32
CA SER A 240 7.05 -26.47 -17.46
C SER A 240 8.49 -26.03 -17.17
N SER A 241 8.66 -24.73 -16.91
CA SER A 241 9.94 -24.14 -16.53
C SER A 241 10.00 -23.95 -15.02
N PHE A 242 11.11 -24.36 -14.38
CA PHE A 242 11.34 -24.19 -12.94
C PHE A 242 12.62 -23.41 -12.62
N ILE A 243 13.14 -22.66 -13.60
CA ILE A 243 14.45 -22.00 -13.51
C ILE A 243 14.52 -21.08 -12.28
N GLY A 244 15.56 -21.25 -11.46
CA GLY A 244 15.81 -20.38 -10.30
C GLY A 244 14.84 -20.56 -9.13
N SER A 245 13.96 -21.57 -9.18
CA SER A 245 12.98 -21.81 -8.11
C SER A 245 13.54 -22.63 -6.97
N LYS A 246 13.12 -22.26 -5.76
CA LYS A 246 13.51 -22.95 -4.52
C LYS A 246 12.58 -24.12 -4.25
N ILE A 247 12.93 -25.29 -4.78
CA ILE A 247 12.19 -26.53 -4.54
C ILE A 247 12.84 -27.25 -3.35
N CYS A 248 12.18 -27.24 -2.20
CA CYS A 248 12.69 -27.85 -0.97
C CYS A 248 11.75 -28.96 -0.50
N GLY A 249 12.10 -30.22 -0.78
CA GLY A 249 11.42 -31.40 -0.24
C GLY A 249 11.49 -32.63 -1.14
N GLU A 250 11.80 -33.80 -0.56
CA GLU A 250 11.77 -35.09 -1.27
C GLU A 250 10.35 -35.50 -1.72
N HIS A 251 9.31 -34.81 -1.24
CA HIS A 251 7.90 -35.11 -1.50
C HIS A 251 7.20 -34.05 -2.38
N SER A 252 7.95 -33.12 -2.99
CA SER A 252 7.34 -32.08 -3.82
C SER A 252 6.69 -32.64 -5.08
N PHE A 253 7.19 -33.76 -5.60
CA PHE A 253 6.65 -34.42 -6.78
C PHE A 253 6.45 -35.91 -6.50
N GLU A 254 5.50 -36.53 -7.20
CA GLU A 254 5.42 -38.00 -7.25
C GLU A 254 6.74 -38.60 -7.78
N PRO A 255 7.21 -39.76 -7.26
CA PRO A 255 8.54 -40.30 -7.60
C PRO A 255 8.82 -40.44 -9.10
N GLU A 256 7.80 -40.82 -9.88
CA GLU A 256 7.91 -40.96 -11.33
C GLU A 256 8.11 -39.61 -12.04
N ILE A 257 7.41 -38.57 -11.58
CA ILE A 257 7.52 -37.21 -12.12
C ILE A 257 8.86 -36.61 -11.70
N LEU A 258 9.25 -36.77 -10.42
CA LEU A 258 10.54 -36.32 -9.90
C LEU A 258 11.71 -36.87 -10.71
N LYS A 259 11.67 -38.18 -11.03
CA LYS A 259 12.68 -38.83 -11.85
C LYS A 259 12.78 -38.19 -13.23
N LYS A 260 11.65 -38.02 -13.93
CA LYS A 260 11.61 -37.43 -15.28
C LYS A 260 12.06 -35.97 -15.30
N LEU A 261 11.69 -35.17 -14.28
CA LEU A 261 12.10 -33.77 -14.17
C LEU A 261 13.62 -33.64 -13.97
N ARG A 262 14.21 -34.53 -13.15
CA ARG A 262 15.68 -34.60 -12.96
C ARG A 262 16.41 -35.05 -14.22
N GLU A 263 15.90 -36.07 -14.91
CA GLU A 263 16.45 -36.53 -16.21
C GLU A 263 16.43 -35.43 -17.27
N ALA A 264 15.36 -34.62 -17.28
CA ALA A 264 15.22 -33.46 -18.15
C ALA A 264 16.00 -32.21 -17.70
N ARG A 265 16.69 -32.25 -16.54
CA ARG A 265 17.41 -31.11 -15.92
C ARG A 265 16.52 -29.88 -15.69
N LEU A 266 15.25 -30.10 -15.40
CA LEU A 266 14.30 -29.01 -15.14
C LEU A 266 14.31 -28.54 -13.69
N ILE A 267 14.73 -29.40 -12.76
CA ILE A 267 14.83 -29.14 -11.31
C ILE A 267 16.12 -29.73 -10.72
#